data_AF-A0A672K883-F1
#
_entry.id   AF-A0A672K883-F1
#
_cell.length_a   1.000
_cell.length_b   1.000
_cell.length_c   1.000
_cell.angle_alpha   90.00
_cell.angle_beta   90.00
_cell.angle_gamma   90.00
#
_symmetry.space_group_name_H-M   'P 1'
#
loop_
_entity.id
_entity.type
_entity.pdbx_description
1 polymer ?
#
loop_
_entity_poly.entity_id
_entity_poly.type
_entity_poly.pdbx_seq_one_letter_code
_entity_poly.pdbx_strand_id
1 'polypeptide(L)'
;MLRLLSVNFRGLTEHKTLLGLNFSTSSVMAKSKFEYVRNFELDDTCLRNCYIVVRLDGRNFHKFSEQHNFMKPSDNRALGLMSRSARSVMEELEDITIAYGQSDEFSFVFKRSSTWFKRRARYNADTLPESA
;
A
#
# COMPACT_ATOMS: atom_id res chain seq x y z
N MET A 1 21.14 12.65 10.23
CA MET A 1 22.13 11.64 10.69
C MET A 1 21.73 10.29 10.09
N LEU A 2 22.09 10.07 8.82
CA LEU A 2 21.80 8.82 8.11
C LEU A 2 22.77 7.73 8.58
N ARG A 3 22.25 6.58 9.02
CA ARG A 3 23.05 5.39 9.31
C ARG A 3 22.79 4.37 8.20
N LEU A 4 23.81 4.22 7.35
CA LEU A 4 23.93 3.20 6.32
C LEU A 4 24.00 1.82 7.01
N LEU A 5 22.98 0.97 6.85
CA LEU A 5 23.05 -0.43 7.25
C LEU A 5 23.58 -1.24 6.07
N SER A 6 24.89 -1.53 6.12
CA SER A 6 25.54 -2.49 5.22
C SER A 6 25.15 -3.90 5.65
N VAL A 7 24.44 -4.62 4.79
CA VAL A 7 24.09 -6.04 4.96
C VAL A 7 25.27 -6.85 4.44
N ASN A 8 26.00 -7.51 5.35
CA ASN A 8 27.15 -8.34 5.01
C ASN A 8 26.68 -9.81 4.95
N PHE A 9 26.37 -10.29 3.75
CA PHE A 9 26.13 -11.72 3.50
C PHE A 9 27.48 -12.42 3.33
N ARG A 10 27.92 -13.15 4.35
CA ARG A 10 29.01 -14.13 4.23
C ARG A 10 28.43 -15.52 4.46
N GLY A 11 28.50 -16.34 3.41
CA GLY A 11 27.96 -17.68 3.38
C GLY A 11 28.80 -18.73 4.11
N LEU A 12 28.12 -19.86 4.33
CA LEU A 12 28.60 -21.24 4.47
C LEU A 12 29.75 -21.53 5.44
N THR A 13 29.47 -22.28 6.50
CA THR A 13 29.65 -23.74 6.57
C THR A 13 29.35 -24.22 8.00
N GLU A 14 28.29 -25.00 8.21
CA GLU A 14 28.05 -25.66 9.49
C GLU A 14 28.45 -27.14 9.42
N HIS A 15 29.54 -27.46 10.10
CA HIS A 15 29.92 -28.82 10.45
C HIS A 15 29.05 -29.29 11.61
N LYS A 16 28.25 -30.35 11.38
CA LYS A 16 27.48 -31.04 12.42
C LYS A 16 28.44 -31.82 13.33
N THR A 17 28.56 -31.40 14.59
CA THR A 17 29.09 -32.22 15.67
C THR A 17 28.03 -32.38 16.74
N LEU A 18 27.69 -33.64 17.01
CA LEU A 18 26.72 -34.11 17.98
C LEU A 18 27.21 -33.85 19.41
N LEU A 19 26.52 -32.99 20.17
CA LEU A 19 26.40 -33.12 21.62
C LEU A 19 25.03 -32.60 22.05
N GLY A 20 24.29 -33.45 22.75
CA GLY A 20 22.91 -33.22 23.12
C GLY A 20 22.74 -32.15 24.19
N LEU A 21 21.73 -31.31 23.99
CA LEU A 21 20.92 -30.66 25.00
C LEU A 21 19.56 -30.43 24.34
N ASN A 22 18.51 -31.13 24.81
CA ASN A 22 17.14 -30.85 24.41
C ASN A 22 16.73 -29.50 25.03
N PHE A 23 17.15 -28.41 24.38
CA PHE A 23 16.62 -27.10 24.70
C PHE A 23 15.24 -27.02 24.06
N SER A 24 14.21 -27.31 24.85
CA SER A 24 12.85 -26.84 24.55
C SER A 24 12.91 -25.31 24.59
N THR A 25 13.26 -24.71 23.46
CA THR A 25 13.01 -23.30 23.23
C THR A 25 11.50 -23.17 23.16
N SER A 26 10.85 -22.88 24.29
CA SER A 26 9.60 -22.14 24.20
C SER A 26 9.97 -20.84 23.49
N SER A 27 9.68 -20.77 22.19
CA SER A 27 9.85 -19.59 21.37
C SER A 27 8.82 -18.58 21.86
N VAL A 28 9.12 -17.92 22.98
CA VAL A 28 8.32 -16.80 23.44
C VAL A 28 8.44 -15.74 22.35
N MET A 29 7.41 -15.65 21.51
CA MET A 29 7.36 -14.72 20.39
C MET A 29 7.67 -13.32 20.90
N ALA A 30 8.74 -12.72 20.39
CA ALA A 30 9.26 -11.43 20.85
C ALA A 30 8.28 -10.24 20.71
N LYS A 31 7.06 -10.48 20.20
CA LYS A 31 5.99 -9.49 20.00
C LYS A 31 4.72 -9.72 20.83
N SER A 32 4.63 -10.77 21.66
CA SER A 32 3.37 -11.10 22.37
C SER A 32 2.98 -10.08 23.46
N LYS A 33 3.97 -9.44 24.11
CA LYS A 33 3.74 -8.51 25.25
C LYS A 33 2.84 -7.31 24.90
N PHE A 34 2.80 -6.90 23.64
CA PHE A 34 2.02 -5.75 23.17
C PHE A 34 0.98 -6.11 22.13
N GLU A 35 0.72 -7.41 21.89
CA GLU A 35 -0.19 -7.85 20.83
C GLU A 35 -1.63 -7.33 21.02
N TYR A 36 -2.04 -7.11 22.27
CA TYR A 36 -3.36 -6.56 22.61
C TYR A 36 -3.64 -5.20 21.95
N VAL A 37 -2.61 -4.44 21.53
CA VAL A 37 -2.80 -3.16 20.85
C VAL A 37 -3.46 -3.33 19.46
N ARG A 38 -3.31 -4.50 18.84
CA ARG A 38 -3.98 -4.83 17.58
C ARG A 38 -5.49 -4.95 17.72
N ASN A 39 -6.00 -5.25 18.92
CA ASN A 39 -7.44 -5.30 19.17
C ASN A 39 -8.11 -3.92 19.14
N PHE A 40 -7.32 -2.83 19.14
CA PHE A 40 -7.83 -1.47 18.93
C PHE A 40 -7.85 -1.07 17.45
N GLU A 41 -7.42 -1.94 16.53
CA GLU A 41 -7.64 -1.70 15.10
C GLU A 41 -9.14 -1.73 14.82
N LEU A 42 -9.62 -0.70 14.14
CA LEU A 42 -10.99 -0.66 13.65
C LEU A 42 -11.14 -1.61 12.45
N ASP A 43 -12.25 -2.34 12.44
CA ASP A 43 -12.66 -3.10 11.27
C ASP A 43 -13.32 -2.15 10.25
N ASP A 44 -12.51 -1.62 9.35
CA ASP A 44 -12.96 -0.71 8.30
C ASP A 44 -13.37 -1.44 7.01
N THR A 45 -13.93 -2.64 7.12
CA THR A 45 -14.35 -3.44 5.97
C THR A 45 -15.59 -2.84 5.30
N CYS A 46 -15.46 -2.46 4.02
CA CYS A 46 -16.56 -1.94 3.24
C CYS A 46 -17.64 -3.01 2.97
N LEU A 47 -18.91 -2.60 3.01
CA LEU A 47 -20.07 -3.46 2.79
C LEU A 47 -19.90 -4.32 1.53
N ARG A 48 -20.20 -5.63 1.64
CA ARG A 48 -20.11 -6.57 0.53
C ARG A 48 -21.09 -6.18 -0.59
N ASN A 49 -20.70 -6.48 -1.83
CA ASN A 49 -21.52 -6.25 -3.03
C ASN A 49 -21.85 -4.77 -3.32
N CYS A 50 -21.10 -3.83 -2.73
CA CYS A 50 -21.14 -2.40 -3.04
C CYS A 50 -19.93 -1.99 -3.87
N TYR A 51 -20.11 -0.97 -4.71
CA TYR A 51 -19.00 -0.31 -5.40
C TYR A 51 -18.14 0.44 -4.38
N ILE A 52 -16.82 0.31 -4.52
CA ILE A 52 -15.87 1.10 -3.75
C ILE A 52 -15.32 2.16 -4.69
N VAL A 53 -15.34 3.42 -4.26
CA VAL A 53 -14.81 4.54 -5.03
C VAL A 53 -13.66 5.15 -4.24
N VAL A 54 -12.48 5.17 -4.84
CA VAL A 54 -11.29 5.82 -4.29
C VAL A 54 -11.08 7.11 -5.05
N ARG A 55 -11.16 8.25 -4.36
CA ARG A 55 -10.90 9.57 -4.93
C ARG A 55 -9.54 10.07 -4.48
N LEU A 56 -8.71 10.46 -5.44
CA LEU A 56 -7.45 11.15 -5.24
C LEU A 56 -7.66 12.62 -5.58
N ASP A 57 -7.12 13.49 -4.72
CA ASP A 57 -7.19 14.95 -4.83
C ASP A 57 -5.77 15.53 -4.69
N GLY A 58 -5.45 16.49 -5.54
CA GLY A 58 -4.16 17.19 -5.53
C GLY A 58 -3.99 18.07 -4.30
N ARG A 59 -3.23 17.60 -3.29
CA ARG A 59 -2.96 18.41 -2.10
C ARG A 59 -2.25 19.72 -2.46
N ASN A 60 -2.88 20.85 -2.14
CA ASN A 60 -2.38 22.20 -2.42
C ASN A 60 -2.03 22.42 -3.90
N PHE A 61 -2.83 21.85 -4.81
CA PHE A 61 -2.55 21.89 -6.26
C PHE A 61 -2.41 23.31 -6.81
N HIS A 62 -3.06 24.31 -6.19
CA HIS A 62 -2.88 25.71 -6.57
C HIS A 62 -1.42 26.17 -6.51
N LYS A 63 -0.73 25.91 -5.39
CA LYS A 63 0.69 26.27 -5.21
C LYS A 63 1.58 25.46 -6.16
N PHE A 64 1.25 24.19 -6.38
CA PHE A 64 1.97 23.34 -7.32
C PHE A 64 1.85 23.88 -8.77
N SER A 65 0.65 24.29 -9.18
CA SER A 65 0.40 24.85 -10.50
C SER A 65 1.16 26.16 -10.75
N GLU A 66 1.30 27.00 -9.72
CA GLU A 66 2.09 28.24 -9.78
C GLU A 66 3.59 27.95 -9.86
N GLN A 67 4.10 27.04 -9.04
CA GLN A 67 5.52 26.65 -9.04
C GLN A 67 5.96 26.01 -10.36
N HIS A 68 5.07 25.24 -11.00
CA HIS A 68 5.35 24.56 -12.26
C HIS A 68 4.87 25.34 -13.50
N ASN A 69 4.46 26.60 -13.33
CA ASN A 69 4.02 27.51 -14.41
C ASN A 69 2.96 26.89 -15.32
N PHE A 70 1.88 26.38 -14.74
CA PHE A 70 0.80 25.77 -15.49
C PHE A 70 0.06 26.80 -16.34
N MET A 71 -0.29 26.40 -17.57
CA MET A 71 -1.16 27.20 -18.42
C MET A 71 -2.59 27.22 -17.90
N LYS A 72 -3.17 28.41 -17.70
CA LYS A 72 -4.56 28.60 -17.31
C LYS A 72 -5.43 28.86 -18.54
N PRO A 73 -6.68 28.38 -18.60
CA PRO A 73 -7.41 27.66 -17.55
C PRO A 73 -7.11 26.16 -17.47
N SER A 74 -6.41 25.59 -18.46
CA SER A 74 -6.12 24.16 -18.54
C SER A 74 -4.74 23.91 -19.14
N ASP A 75 -3.94 23.06 -18.49
CA ASP A 75 -2.61 22.64 -18.97
C ASP A 75 -2.68 21.19 -19.46
N ASN A 76 -2.52 20.99 -20.78
CA ASN A 76 -2.56 19.68 -21.41
C ASN A 76 -1.45 18.73 -20.92
N ARG A 77 -0.30 19.26 -20.49
CA ARG A 77 0.80 18.42 -19.99
C ARG A 77 0.45 17.80 -18.65
N ALA A 78 -0.16 18.60 -17.76
CA ALA A 78 -0.59 18.14 -16.45
C ALA A 78 -1.73 17.12 -16.57
N LEU A 79 -2.72 17.40 -17.41
CA LEU A 79 -3.81 16.45 -17.69
C LEU A 79 -3.30 15.16 -18.34
N GLY A 80 -2.33 15.27 -19.27
CA GLY A 80 -1.69 14.11 -19.90
C GLY A 80 -0.92 13.26 -18.88
N LEU A 81 -0.19 13.90 -17.96
CA LEU A 81 0.49 13.22 -16.86
C LEU A 81 -0.51 12.47 -15.97
N MET A 82 -1.56 13.14 -15.51
CA MET A 82 -2.58 12.53 -14.65
C MET A 82 -3.29 11.36 -15.36
N SER A 83 -3.64 11.52 -16.63
CA SER A 83 -4.28 10.47 -17.42
C SER A 83 -3.37 9.25 -17.59
N ARG A 84 -2.07 9.49 -17.83
CA ARG A 84 -1.07 8.42 -17.93
C ARG A 84 -0.87 7.70 -16.60
N SER A 85 -0.78 8.45 -15.50
CA SER A 85 -0.68 7.88 -14.15
C SER A 85 -1.90 7.05 -13.80
N ALA A 86 -3.10 7.55 -14.07
CA ALA A 86 -4.34 6.81 -13.82
C ALA A 86 -4.43 5.54 -14.67
N ARG A 87 -3.98 5.59 -15.93
CA ARG A 87 -3.88 4.41 -16.78
C ARG A 87 -2.96 3.35 -16.18
N SER A 88 -1.77 3.74 -15.70
CA SER A 88 -0.85 2.80 -15.04
C SER A 88 -1.49 2.15 -13.81
N VAL A 89 -2.22 2.92 -13.00
CA VAL A 89 -2.95 2.37 -11.83
C VAL A 89 -4.03 1.37 -12.25
N MET A 90 -4.75 1.64 -13.34
CA MET A 90 -5.74 0.69 -13.88
C MET A 90 -5.10 -0.58 -14.47
N GLU A 91 -3.90 -0.48 -15.04
CA GLU A 91 -3.15 -1.63 -15.56
C GLU A 91 -2.58 -2.50 -14.42
N GLU A 92 -2.17 -1.90 -13.30
CA GLU A 92 -1.68 -2.63 -12.11
C GLU A 92 -2.80 -3.25 -11.26
N LEU A 93 -3.99 -2.61 -11.22
CA LEU A 93 -5.12 -3.02 -10.39
C LEU A 93 -6.32 -3.49 -11.24
N GLU A 94 -6.39 -4.79 -11.52
CA GLU A 94 -7.41 -5.42 -12.39
C GLU A 94 -8.87 -5.29 -11.90
N ASP A 95 -9.05 -4.96 -10.63
CA ASP A 95 -10.37 -4.80 -10.01
C ASP A 95 -11.03 -3.44 -10.29
N ILE A 96 -10.30 -2.49 -10.87
CA ILE A 96 -10.84 -1.19 -11.28
C ILE A 96 -11.64 -1.35 -12.56
N THR A 97 -12.92 -0.93 -12.53
CA THR A 97 -13.83 -1.01 -13.68
C THR A 97 -13.79 0.24 -14.53
N ILE A 98 -13.77 1.41 -13.88
CA ILE A 98 -13.79 2.70 -14.53
C ILE A 98 -13.00 3.68 -13.68
N ALA A 99 -12.31 4.59 -14.34
CA ALA A 99 -11.66 5.71 -13.70
C ALA A 99 -12.07 7.01 -14.41
N TYR A 100 -12.34 8.04 -13.64
CA TYR A 100 -12.78 9.35 -14.12
C TYR A 100 -11.92 10.43 -13.47
N GLY A 101 -11.36 11.32 -14.28
CA GLY A 101 -10.53 12.42 -13.81
C GLY A 101 -10.98 13.76 -14.39
N GLN A 102 -10.93 14.79 -13.56
CA GLN A 102 -11.18 16.18 -13.97
C GLN A 102 -10.24 17.09 -13.17
N SER A 103 -9.61 18.05 -13.88
CA SER A 103 -8.67 19.01 -13.26
C SER A 103 -7.52 18.29 -12.55
N ASP A 104 -7.56 18.25 -11.22
CA ASP A 104 -6.57 17.74 -10.28
C ASP A 104 -7.11 16.58 -9.42
N GLU A 105 -8.33 16.11 -9.72
CA GLU A 105 -8.94 14.96 -9.07
C GLU A 105 -9.03 13.74 -9.99
N PHE A 106 -8.92 12.53 -9.40
CA PHE A 106 -9.17 11.26 -10.08
C PHE A 106 -9.97 10.31 -9.18
N SER A 107 -11.03 9.74 -9.72
CA SER A 107 -11.89 8.75 -9.05
C SER A 107 -11.74 7.40 -9.71
N PHE A 108 -11.45 6.36 -8.93
CA PHE A 108 -11.33 4.98 -9.36
C PHE A 108 -12.45 4.15 -8.75
N VAL A 109 -13.22 3.45 -9.59
CA VAL A 109 -14.35 2.63 -9.16
C VAL A 109 -13.97 1.16 -9.26
N PHE A 110 -13.99 0.47 -8.13
CA PHE A 110 -13.73 -0.96 -8.02
C PHE A 110 -15.01 -1.77 -8.24
N LYS A 111 -14.84 -2.98 -8.80
CA LYS A 111 -15.93 -3.95 -8.94
C LYS A 111 -16.58 -4.24 -7.59
N ARG A 112 -17.90 -4.41 -7.60
CA ARG A 112 -18.67 -4.76 -6.38
C ARG A 112 -18.26 -6.11 -5.77
N SER A 113 -17.73 -7.01 -6.60
CA SER A 113 -17.22 -8.33 -6.22
C SER A 113 -15.75 -8.31 -5.79
N SER A 114 -15.05 -7.17 -5.88
CA SER A 114 -13.65 -7.08 -5.51
C SER A 114 -13.45 -7.47 -4.04
N THR A 115 -12.52 -8.40 -3.82
CA THR A 115 -12.03 -8.78 -2.49
C THR A 115 -10.67 -8.16 -2.20
N TRP A 116 -10.25 -7.19 -3.01
CA TRP A 116 -8.98 -6.50 -2.86
C TRP A 116 -8.80 -5.98 -1.43
N PHE A 117 -7.67 -6.34 -0.82
CA PHE A 117 -7.33 -5.98 0.56
C PHE A 117 -8.43 -6.28 1.61
N LYS A 118 -9.15 -7.40 1.44
CA LYS A 118 -10.32 -7.76 2.27
C LYS A 118 -11.39 -6.67 2.33
N ARG A 119 -11.42 -5.77 1.33
CA ARG A 119 -12.28 -4.58 1.27
C ARG A 119 -12.08 -3.61 2.45
N ARG A 120 -10.93 -3.63 3.15
CA ARG A 120 -10.67 -2.63 4.20
C ARG A 120 -10.39 -1.28 3.55
N ALA A 121 -11.02 -0.23 4.08
CA ALA A 121 -10.81 1.13 3.60
C ALA A 121 -9.40 1.67 3.91
N ARG A 122 -8.72 1.09 4.90
CA ARG A 122 -7.36 1.46 5.29
C ARG A 122 -6.37 0.39 4.89
N TYR A 123 -5.21 0.83 4.42
CA TYR A 123 -4.05 -0.02 4.23
C TYR A 123 -3.28 -0.19 5.55
N ASN A 124 -3.26 -1.42 6.08
CA ASN A 124 -2.42 -1.80 7.22
C ASN A 124 -1.35 -2.79 6.73
N ALA A 125 -0.06 -2.47 6.91
CA ALA A 125 1.04 -3.34 6.46
C ALA A 125 0.97 -4.77 7.03
N ASP A 126 0.36 -4.92 8.21
CA ASP A 126 0.12 -6.19 8.90
C ASP A 126 -0.90 -7.11 8.18
N THR A 127 -1.62 -6.60 7.18
CA THR A 127 -2.64 -7.36 6.43
C THR A 127 -2.21 -7.84 5.05
N LEU A 128 -0.94 -7.68 4.68
CA LEU A 128 -0.41 -8.33 3.49
C LEU A 128 -0.55 -9.86 3.63
N PRO A 129 -1.09 -10.56 2.62
CA PRO A 129 -0.98 -12.01 2.60
C PRO A 129 0.50 -12.37 2.58
N GLU A 130 0.93 -13.24 3.50
CA GLU A 130 2.33 -13.66 3.70
C GLU A 130 2.92 -14.46 2.51
N SER A 131 2.22 -14.48 1.37
CA SER A 131 2.58 -15.18 0.14
C SER A 131 2.43 -14.24 -1.06
N ALA A 132 3.47 -13.45 -1.31
CA ALA A 132 3.73 -12.78 -2.58
C ALA A 132 5.24 -12.84 -2.85
#